data_AF-A0A7R8XCW3-F1
#
_entry.id   AF-A0A7R8XCW3-F1
#
_cell.length_a   1.000
_cell.length_b   1.000
_cell.length_c   1.000
_cell.angle_alpha   90.00
_cell.angle_beta   90.00
_cell.angle_gamma   90.00
#
_symmetry.space_group_name_H-M   'P 1'
#
loop_
_entity.id
_entity.type
_entity.pdbx_description
1 polymer ?
#
loop_
_entity_poly.entity_id
_entity_poly.type
_entity_poly.pdbx_seq_one_letter_code
_entity_poly.pdbx_strand_id
1 'polypeptide(L)'
;MNREVLEYEIGKRHLANMMGEDVENFTQVDVDRAIEYLFPSGLFEKKARPLMRHPEEVFPRRKAAEFDVSGRPFHSLFYTASPKFYGILHDAVTYMKDCNDHEDEMIKRSLYEKAMLEAKENMELRGTEWMSKEDLEVSLIEKVTDVQYEEFVRVMERLAVHPMAGSKAKDFIMKHRKPIISEALKWDIPEIQYDKDGNPFSEAEGKRKWAFAKVRLYQHGSGKFVINGTHGIDFFDGKQEREQVLFPLHFTLHKFLLFLNEARNSKTPEKLAKNYTRNLPDLCLMIDSLCAISVDKELVNL
;
A
#
# COMPACT_ATOMS: atom_id res chain seq x y z
N MET A 1 5.74 1.60 -35.52
CA MET A 1 6.27 1.09 -34.24
C MET A 1 7.65 0.49 -34.42
N ASN A 2 7.86 -0.42 -35.38
CA ASN A 2 9.19 -1.04 -35.59
C ASN A 2 10.30 -0.02 -35.93
N ARG A 3 9.97 1.07 -36.63
CA ARG A 3 10.95 2.12 -36.95
C ARG A 3 11.39 2.87 -35.70
N GLU A 4 10.43 3.23 -34.87
CA GLU A 4 10.63 3.96 -33.61
C GLU A 4 11.39 3.11 -32.59
N VAL A 5 11.17 1.79 -32.57
CA VAL A 5 11.94 0.85 -31.73
C VAL A 5 13.40 0.84 -32.16
N LEU A 6 13.66 0.77 -33.47
CA LEU A 6 15.02 0.80 -34.01
C LEU A 6 15.71 2.15 -33.73
N GLU A 7 15.00 3.27 -33.89
CA GLU A 7 15.49 4.60 -33.54
C GLU A 7 15.80 4.71 -32.03
N TYR A 8 14.96 4.12 -31.16
CA TYR A 8 15.19 4.07 -29.72
C TYR A 8 16.44 3.26 -29.36
N GLU A 9 16.63 2.08 -29.95
CA GLU A 9 17.83 1.26 -29.72
C GLU A 9 19.11 1.97 -30.16
N ILE A 10 19.10 2.60 -31.34
CA ILE A 10 20.23 3.38 -31.83
C ILE A 10 20.49 4.58 -30.92
N GLY A 11 19.45 5.31 -30.55
CA GLY A 11 19.53 6.43 -29.62
C GLY A 11 20.09 6.04 -28.25
N LYS A 12 19.71 4.86 -27.74
CA LYS A 12 20.22 4.31 -26.48
C LYS A 12 21.73 4.08 -26.53
N ARG A 13 22.24 3.50 -27.63
CA ARG A 13 23.68 3.30 -27.83
C ARG A 13 24.44 4.63 -27.90
N HIS A 14 23.87 5.63 -28.58
CA HIS A 14 24.48 6.96 -28.64
C HIS A 14 24.49 7.66 -27.29
N LEU A 15 23.42 7.55 -26.51
CA LEU A 15 23.34 8.11 -25.18
C LEU A 15 24.39 7.51 -24.24
N ALA A 16 24.54 6.18 -24.24
CA ALA A 16 25.58 5.50 -23.46
C ALA A 16 26.98 6.00 -23.86
N ASN A 17 27.26 6.13 -25.17
CA ASN A 17 28.54 6.64 -25.65
C ASN A 17 28.80 8.11 -25.24
N MET A 18 27.78 8.97 -25.21
CA MET A 18 27.91 10.35 -24.73
C MET A 18 28.20 10.43 -23.23
N MET A 19 27.64 9.51 -22.44
CA MET A 19 27.85 9.45 -21.00
C MET A 19 29.13 8.68 -20.60
N GLY A 20 29.77 7.99 -21.55
CA GLY A 20 30.93 7.14 -21.29
C GLY A 20 30.61 5.85 -20.53
N GLU A 21 29.35 5.40 -20.60
CA GLU A 21 28.86 4.17 -19.94
C GLU A 21 28.86 2.99 -20.91
N ASP A 22 28.83 1.77 -20.38
CA ASP A 22 28.74 0.56 -21.19
C ASP A 22 27.34 0.38 -21.79
N VAL A 23 27.29 0.05 -23.09
CA VAL A 23 26.06 -0.02 -23.89
C VAL A 23 25.16 -1.18 -23.44
N GLU A 24 25.75 -2.31 -23.07
CA GLU A 24 25.02 -3.54 -22.75
C GLU A 24 24.35 -3.47 -21.36
N ASN A 25 25.01 -2.83 -20.39
CA ASN A 25 24.48 -2.68 -19.03
C ASN A 25 23.68 -1.38 -18.80
N PHE A 26 23.39 -0.63 -19.87
CA PHE A 26 22.71 0.65 -19.76
C PHE A 26 21.22 0.45 -19.45
N THR A 27 20.78 0.76 -18.22
CA THR A 27 19.39 0.54 -17.78
C THR A 27 18.52 1.78 -18.03
N GLN A 28 17.19 1.64 -17.90
CA GLN A 28 16.27 2.79 -18.04
C GLN A 28 16.50 3.87 -16.97
N VAL A 29 17.01 3.49 -15.79
CA VAL A 29 17.32 4.45 -14.72
C VAL A 29 18.50 5.34 -15.13
N ASP A 30 19.48 4.76 -15.84
CA ASP A 30 20.65 5.49 -16.33
C ASP A 30 20.27 6.41 -17.50
N VAL A 31 19.37 5.94 -18.38
CA VAL A 31 18.74 6.78 -19.42
C VAL A 31 18.04 7.98 -18.79
N ASP A 32 17.14 7.76 -17.83
CA ASP A 32 16.37 8.84 -17.19
C ASP A 32 17.30 9.87 -16.51
N ARG A 33 18.37 9.40 -15.85
CA ARG A 33 19.40 10.26 -15.23
C ARG A 33 20.19 11.06 -16.28
N ALA A 34 20.61 10.42 -17.37
CA ALA A 34 21.34 11.08 -18.43
C ALA A 34 20.50 12.17 -19.11
N ILE A 35 19.21 11.91 -19.36
CA ILE A 35 18.29 12.89 -19.94
C ILE A 35 18.05 14.07 -18.98
N GLU A 36 17.90 13.81 -17.67
CA GLU A 36 17.76 14.87 -16.67
C GLU A 36 19.00 15.78 -16.62
N TYR A 37 20.20 15.21 -16.80
CA TYR A 37 21.44 15.98 -16.86
C TYR A 37 21.62 16.77 -18.16
N LEU A 38 21.38 16.15 -19.32
CA LEU A 38 21.58 16.77 -20.62
C LEU A 38 20.50 17.81 -20.95
N PHE A 39 19.26 17.59 -20.51
CA PHE A 39 18.11 18.46 -20.78
C PHE A 39 17.39 18.82 -19.47
N PRO A 40 18.01 19.63 -18.60
CA PRO A 40 17.43 19.96 -17.30
C PRO A 40 16.14 20.76 -17.48
N SER A 41 15.04 20.24 -16.93
CA SER A 41 13.73 20.89 -16.96
C SER A 41 13.21 21.12 -15.54
N GLY A 42 12.94 22.39 -15.23
CA GLY A 42 12.39 22.83 -13.94
C GLY A 42 10.86 22.72 -13.83
N LEU A 43 10.18 22.05 -14.77
CA LEU A 43 8.72 21.91 -14.75
C LEU A 43 8.27 21.05 -13.56
N PHE A 44 7.28 21.53 -12.80
CA PHE A 44 6.68 20.78 -11.70
C PHE A 44 5.97 19.50 -12.20
N GLU A 45 5.32 19.59 -13.37
CA GLU A 45 4.66 18.46 -14.00
C GLU A 45 5.69 17.51 -14.63
N LYS A 46 5.86 16.32 -14.03
CA LYS A 46 6.85 15.34 -14.49
C LYS A 46 6.56 14.83 -15.91
N LYS A 47 5.29 14.74 -16.31
CA LYS A 47 4.87 14.28 -17.64
C LYS A 47 5.24 15.25 -18.77
N ALA A 48 5.50 16.52 -18.45
CA ALA A 48 5.86 17.55 -19.43
C ALA A 48 7.39 17.68 -19.61
N ARG A 49 8.18 16.92 -18.85
CA ARG A 49 9.64 16.93 -18.94
C ARG A 49 10.12 16.11 -20.15
N PRO A 50 11.33 16.39 -20.68
CA PRO A 50 11.96 15.51 -21.66
C PRO A 50 12.06 14.08 -21.11
N LEU A 51 11.66 13.10 -21.92
CA LEU A 51 11.73 11.67 -21.57
C LEU A 51 12.14 10.86 -22.80
N MET A 52 12.89 9.79 -22.56
CA MET A 52 13.27 8.82 -23.58
C MET A 52 12.96 7.43 -23.06
N ARG A 53 11.93 6.79 -23.61
CA ARG A 53 11.45 5.46 -23.20
C ARG A 53 11.11 4.61 -24.40
N HIS A 54 10.91 3.30 -24.16
CA HIS A 54 10.51 2.38 -25.20
C HIS A 54 9.18 2.81 -25.84
N PRO A 55 9.03 2.75 -27.18
CA PRO A 55 7.81 3.21 -27.88
C PRO A 55 6.51 2.60 -27.38
N GLU A 56 6.54 1.36 -26.87
CA GLU A 56 5.34 0.69 -26.31
C GLU A 56 4.82 1.31 -25.02
N GLU A 57 5.69 2.00 -24.26
CA GLU A 57 5.29 2.73 -23.06
C GLU A 57 4.82 4.16 -23.38
N VAL A 58 5.37 4.75 -24.44
CA VAL A 58 5.09 6.14 -24.83
C VAL A 58 3.81 6.23 -25.64
N PHE A 59 3.63 5.36 -26.62
CA PHE A 59 2.46 5.40 -27.49
C PHE A 59 1.30 4.63 -26.86
N PRO A 60 0.07 5.16 -26.92
CA PRO A 60 -1.09 4.44 -26.43
C PRO A 60 -1.28 3.15 -27.22
N ARG A 61 -1.57 2.05 -26.53
CA ARG A 61 -1.89 0.77 -27.15
C ARG A 61 -3.10 0.95 -28.07
N ARG A 62 -2.97 0.53 -29.32
CA ARG A 62 -4.06 0.54 -30.30
C ARG A 62 -4.54 -0.87 -30.54
N LYS A 63 -5.83 -1.02 -30.78
CA LYS A 63 -6.39 -2.28 -31.27
C LYS A 63 -5.79 -2.61 -32.64
N ALA A 64 -5.44 -3.88 -32.84
CA ALA A 64 -5.14 -4.38 -34.17
C ALA A 64 -6.42 -4.38 -35.02
N ALA A 65 -6.28 -4.59 -36.34
CA ALA A 65 -7.44 -4.81 -37.19
C ALA A 65 -8.27 -5.99 -36.66
N GLU A 66 -9.57 -5.76 -36.42
CA GLU A 66 -10.49 -6.76 -35.85
C GLU A 66 -11.14 -7.66 -36.93
N PHE A 67 -10.76 -7.46 -38.19
CA PHE A 67 -11.26 -8.20 -39.34
C PHE A 67 -10.11 -8.62 -40.26
N ASP A 68 -10.35 -9.72 -40.98
CA ASP A 68 -9.45 -10.23 -42.00
C ASP A 68 -9.59 -9.45 -43.32
N VAL A 69 -8.72 -9.70 -44.29
CA VAL A 69 -8.74 -9.09 -45.64
C VAL A 69 -10.10 -9.28 -46.33
N SER A 70 -10.80 -10.37 -46.03
CA SER A 70 -12.17 -10.67 -46.51
C SER A 70 -13.26 -9.79 -45.87
N GLY A 71 -12.94 -9.00 -44.85
CA GLY A 71 -13.89 -8.22 -44.05
C GLY A 71 -14.60 -9.02 -42.96
N ARG A 72 -14.26 -10.31 -42.78
CA ARG A 72 -14.83 -11.15 -41.71
C ARG A 72 -14.21 -10.77 -40.35
N PRO A 73 -15.02 -10.41 -39.34
CA PRO A 73 -14.50 -10.14 -38.00
C PRO A 73 -13.93 -11.41 -37.33
N PHE A 74 -12.87 -11.24 -36.53
CA PHE A 74 -12.25 -12.34 -35.78
C PHE A 74 -13.09 -12.76 -34.57
N HIS A 75 -13.78 -11.81 -33.94
CA HIS A 75 -14.56 -12.05 -32.72
C HIS A 75 -16.05 -12.19 -33.05
N SER A 76 -16.73 -13.18 -32.44
CA SER A 76 -18.17 -13.40 -32.64
C SER A 76 -19.02 -12.21 -32.20
N LEU A 77 -18.65 -11.57 -31.09
CA LEU A 77 -19.31 -10.37 -30.56
C LEU A 77 -18.85 -9.06 -31.22
N PHE A 78 -18.18 -9.08 -32.37
CA PHE A 78 -17.70 -7.84 -33.01
C PHE A 78 -18.82 -6.80 -33.23
N TYR A 79 -20.01 -7.25 -33.61
CA TYR A 79 -21.14 -6.37 -33.90
C TYR A 79 -21.81 -5.74 -32.67
N THR A 80 -21.32 -6.01 -31.45
CA THR A 80 -21.77 -5.32 -30.22
C THR A 80 -21.02 -4.02 -29.96
N ALA A 81 -20.06 -3.64 -30.82
CA ALA A 81 -19.15 -2.49 -30.70
C ALA A 81 -18.10 -2.56 -29.57
N SER A 82 -18.36 -3.32 -28.49
CA SER A 82 -17.41 -3.61 -27.41
C SER A 82 -17.22 -5.13 -27.21
N PRO A 83 -16.61 -5.82 -28.20
CA PRO A 83 -16.52 -7.27 -28.20
C PRO A 83 -15.79 -7.84 -26.97
N LYS A 84 -14.74 -7.18 -26.48
CA LYS A 84 -13.97 -7.70 -25.35
C LYS A 84 -14.70 -7.50 -24.03
N PHE A 85 -15.34 -6.34 -23.83
CA PHE A 85 -16.16 -6.10 -22.64
C PHE A 85 -17.28 -7.14 -22.51
N TYR A 86 -18.07 -7.33 -23.56
CA TYR A 86 -19.14 -8.33 -23.54
C TYR A 86 -18.60 -9.77 -23.53
N GLY A 87 -17.39 -10.00 -24.06
CA GLY A 87 -16.67 -11.25 -23.91
C GLY A 87 -16.42 -11.62 -22.45
N ILE A 88 -15.92 -10.67 -21.64
CA ILE A 88 -15.73 -10.89 -20.18
C ILE A 88 -17.04 -11.25 -19.49
N LEU A 89 -18.13 -10.53 -19.81
CA LEU A 89 -19.43 -10.84 -19.21
C LEU A 89 -19.95 -12.22 -19.61
N HIS A 90 -19.74 -12.61 -20.88
CA HIS A 90 -20.10 -13.93 -21.38
C HIS A 90 -19.28 -15.04 -20.71
N ASP A 91 -17.98 -14.82 -20.55
CA ASP A 91 -17.07 -15.75 -19.87
C ASP A 91 -17.48 -15.89 -18.39
N ALA A 92 -17.80 -14.79 -17.71
CA ALA A 92 -18.27 -14.82 -16.33
C ALA A 92 -19.54 -15.67 -16.16
N VAL A 93 -20.51 -15.53 -17.07
CA VAL A 93 -21.73 -16.36 -17.07
C VAL A 93 -21.42 -17.82 -17.37
N THR A 94 -20.44 -18.09 -18.24
CA THR A 94 -19.97 -19.46 -18.51
C THR A 94 -19.36 -20.08 -17.26
N TYR A 95 -18.48 -19.37 -16.56
CA TYR A 95 -17.93 -19.82 -15.28
C TYR A 95 -19.02 -20.02 -14.21
N MET A 96 -20.07 -19.19 -14.18
CA MET A 96 -21.20 -19.42 -13.27
C MET A 96 -21.92 -20.74 -13.59
N LYS A 97 -22.11 -21.07 -14.88
CA LYS A 97 -22.70 -22.36 -15.29
C LYS A 97 -21.80 -23.52 -14.90
N ASP A 98 -20.50 -23.43 -15.16
CA ASP A 98 -19.54 -24.46 -14.76
C ASP A 98 -19.53 -24.68 -13.24
N CYS A 99 -19.72 -23.61 -12.46
CA CYS A 99 -19.86 -23.72 -11.01
C CYS A 99 -21.17 -24.42 -10.60
N ASN A 100 -22.30 -24.14 -11.26
CA ASN A 100 -23.57 -24.83 -11.04
C ASN A 100 -23.47 -26.31 -11.41
N ASP A 101 -22.89 -26.63 -12.56
CA ASP A 101 -22.72 -28.01 -13.03
C ASP A 101 -21.83 -28.80 -12.05
N HIS A 102 -20.78 -28.17 -11.55
CA HIS A 102 -19.92 -28.78 -10.53
C HIS A 102 -20.65 -28.98 -9.20
N GLU A 103 -21.48 -28.03 -8.80
CA GLU A 103 -22.34 -28.16 -7.62
C GLU A 103 -23.30 -29.35 -7.76
N ASP A 104 -23.98 -29.49 -8.90
CA ASP A 104 -24.85 -30.63 -9.22
C ASP A 104 -24.09 -31.97 -9.17
N GLU A 105 -22.87 -32.02 -9.71
CA GLU A 105 -22.00 -33.20 -9.63
C GLU A 105 -21.64 -33.57 -8.19
N MET A 106 -21.31 -32.58 -7.35
CA MET A 106 -20.94 -32.79 -5.96
C MET A 106 -22.14 -33.19 -5.10
N ILE A 107 -23.34 -32.69 -5.41
CA ILE A 107 -24.60 -33.10 -4.78
C ILE A 107 -24.90 -34.57 -5.12
N LYS A 108 -24.79 -34.97 -6.40
CA LYS A 108 -24.99 -36.36 -6.82
C LYS A 108 -24.04 -37.33 -6.12
N ARG A 109 -22.83 -36.86 -5.78
CA ARG A 109 -21.81 -37.63 -5.05
C ARG A 109 -21.94 -37.55 -3.54
N SER A 110 -22.88 -36.77 -3.01
CA SER A 110 -23.04 -36.48 -1.57
C SER A 110 -21.78 -35.86 -0.92
N LEU A 111 -20.97 -35.12 -1.70
CA LEU A 111 -19.72 -34.48 -1.27
C LEU A 111 -19.81 -32.95 -1.23
N TYR A 112 -21.01 -32.39 -1.41
CA TYR A 112 -21.23 -30.94 -1.51
C TYR A 112 -20.60 -30.13 -0.38
N GLU A 113 -20.82 -30.52 0.88
CA GLU A 113 -20.35 -29.77 2.05
C GLU A 113 -18.81 -29.72 2.13
N LYS A 114 -18.14 -30.82 1.75
CA LYS A 114 -16.68 -30.88 1.68
C LYS A 114 -16.14 -30.00 0.55
N ALA A 115 -16.72 -30.10 -0.64
CA ALA A 115 -16.32 -29.32 -1.80
C ALA A 115 -16.52 -27.81 -1.58
N MET A 116 -17.62 -27.42 -0.93
CA MET A 116 -17.89 -26.03 -0.59
C MET A 116 -16.86 -25.47 0.39
N LEU A 117 -16.45 -26.24 1.39
CA LEU A 117 -15.44 -25.81 2.36
C LEU A 117 -14.06 -25.63 1.70
N GLU A 118 -13.66 -26.58 0.85
CA GLU A 118 -12.42 -26.51 0.06
C GLU A 118 -12.44 -25.30 -0.88
N ALA A 119 -13.55 -25.05 -1.58
CA ALA A 119 -13.68 -23.89 -2.45
C ALA A 119 -13.57 -22.57 -1.67
N LYS A 120 -14.14 -22.49 -0.46
CA LYS A 120 -14.07 -21.30 0.39
C LYS A 120 -12.65 -21.05 0.90
N GLU A 121 -11.92 -22.09 1.28
CA GLU A 121 -10.51 -21.97 1.69
C GLU A 121 -9.63 -21.53 0.52
N ASN A 122 -9.90 -22.05 -0.68
CA ASN A 122 -9.18 -21.69 -1.89
C ASN A 122 -9.43 -20.24 -2.37
N MET A 123 -10.46 -19.58 -1.83
CA MET A 123 -10.93 -18.26 -2.27
C MET A 123 -10.68 -17.19 -1.22
N GLU A 124 -9.44 -16.68 -1.18
CA GLU A 124 -9.09 -15.53 -0.36
C GLU A 124 -9.20 -14.23 -1.17
N LEU A 125 -10.19 -13.42 -0.84
CA LEU A 125 -10.44 -12.12 -1.49
C LEU A 125 -10.01 -10.93 -0.62
N ARG A 126 -9.56 -11.18 0.61
CA ARG A 126 -9.16 -10.13 1.56
C ARG A 126 -7.88 -9.44 1.07
N GLY A 127 -7.83 -8.11 1.21
CA GLY A 127 -6.70 -7.32 0.73
C GLY A 127 -6.63 -7.18 -0.79
N THR A 128 -7.70 -7.51 -1.52
CA THR A 128 -7.81 -7.24 -2.96
C THR A 128 -9.08 -6.47 -3.28
N GLU A 129 -9.01 -5.61 -4.28
CA GLU A 129 -10.12 -4.83 -4.82
C GLU A 129 -10.36 -5.16 -6.30
N TRP A 130 -11.56 -4.87 -6.78
CA TRP A 130 -11.85 -4.93 -8.21
C TRP A 130 -11.03 -3.87 -8.95
N MET A 131 -10.54 -4.19 -10.15
CA MET A 131 -9.87 -3.22 -11.00
C MET A 131 -10.75 -1.99 -11.21
N SER A 132 -10.16 -0.80 -11.16
CA SER A 132 -10.87 0.45 -11.45
C SER A 132 -11.37 0.49 -12.90
N LYS A 133 -12.30 1.41 -13.19
CA LYS A 133 -12.78 1.65 -14.56
C LYS A 133 -11.63 1.94 -15.52
N GLU A 134 -10.71 2.81 -15.14
CA GLU A 134 -9.56 3.20 -15.96
C GLU A 134 -8.65 2.00 -16.27
N ASP A 135 -8.41 1.16 -15.27
CA ASP A 135 -7.63 -0.06 -15.44
C ASP A 135 -8.30 -1.06 -16.36
N LEU A 136 -9.63 -1.20 -16.25
CA LEU A 136 -10.41 -2.04 -17.12
C LEU A 136 -10.35 -1.55 -18.58
N GLU A 137 -10.49 -0.25 -18.82
CA GLU A 137 -10.34 0.35 -20.15
C GLU A 137 -8.96 0.12 -20.74
N VAL A 138 -7.89 0.27 -19.94
CA VAL A 138 -6.51 0.01 -20.34
C VAL A 138 -6.31 -1.47 -20.69
N SER A 139 -6.89 -2.38 -19.90
CA SER A 139 -6.78 -3.82 -20.14
C SER A 139 -7.50 -4.27 -21.41
N LEU A 140 -8.67 -3.67 -21.70
CA LEU A 140 -9.50 -4.02 -22.85
C LEU A 140 -9.07 -3.27 -24.12
N ILE A 141 -8.47 -2.08 -23.98
CA ILE A 141 -8.27 -1.12 -25.08
C ILE A 141 -9.64 -0.73 -25.68
N GLU A 142 -10.64 -0.60 -24.81
CA GLU A 142 -12.04 -0.25 -25.15
C GLU A 142 -12.53 0.82 -24.18
N LYS A 143 -13.41 1.71 -24.65
CA LYS A 143 -14.08 2.67 -23.77
C LYS A 143 -15.21 1.97 -23.02
N VAL A 144 -15.31 2.23 -21.72
CA VAL A 144 -16.33 1.64 -20.85
C VAL A 144 -17.17 2.78 -20.26
N THR A 145 -18.49 2.65 -20.29
CA THR A 145 -19.37 3.63 -19.61
C THR A 145 -19.47 3.33 -18.12
N ASP A 146 -19.86 4.31 -17.31
CA ASP A 146 -20.00 4.09 -15.85
C ASP A 146 -21.04 3.01 -15.55
N VAL A 147 -22.14 2.98 -16.31
CA VAL A 147 -23.17 1.94 -16.23
C VAL A 147 -22.62 0.56 -16.55
N GLN A 148 -21.82 0.44 -17.62
CA GLN A 148 -21.17 -0.82 -17.99
C GLN A 148 -20.19 -1.28 -16.90
N TYR A 149 -19.47 -0.37 -16.29
CA TYR A 149 -18.57 -0.71 -15.18
C TYR A 149 -19.33 -1.21 -13.95
N GLU A 150 -20.45 -0.58 -13.59
CA GLU A 150 -21.33 -1.09 -12.52
C GLU A 150 -21.87 -2.48 -12.82
N GLU A 151 -22.30 -2.74 -14.08
CA GLU A 151 -22.75 -4.05 -14.51
C GLU A 151 -21.65 -5.11 -14.38
N PHE A 152 -20.43 -4.77 -14.79
CA PHE A 152 -19.26 -5.62 -14.63
C PHE A 152 -19.03 -5.98 -13.16
N VAL A 153 -19.02 -4.99 -12.25
CA VAL A 153 -18.84 -5.25 -10.81
C VAL A 153 -19.93 -6.16 -10.27
N ARG A 154 -21.21 -5.92 -10.61
CA ARG A 154 -22.34 -6.76 -10.16
C ARG A 154 -22.19 -8.21 -10.63
N VAL A 155 -21.78 -8.44 -11.88
CA VAL A 155 -21.57 -9.78 -12.43
C VAL A 155 -20.41 -10.48 -11.73
N MET A 156 -19.30 -9.77 -11.52
CA MET A 156 -18.11 -10.33 -10.87
C MET A 156 -18.34 -10.61 -9.38
N GLU A 157 -19.08 -9.75 -8.67
CA GLU A 157 -19.51 -9.99 -7.29
C GLU A 157 -20.42 -11.22 -7.20
N ARG A 158 -21.38 -11.35 -8.12
CA ARG A 158 -22.23 -12.53 -8.18
C ARG A 158 -21.44 -13.81 -8.40
N LEU A 159 -20.42 -13.78 -9.25
CA LEU A 159 -19.53 -14.92 -9.48
C LEU A 159 -18.69 -15.20 -8.23
N ALA A 160 -18.21 -14.16 -7.56
CA ALA A 160 -17.38 -14.28 -6.36
C ALA A 160 -18.13 -14.85 -5.14
N VAL A 161 -19.43 -14.60 -5.04
CA VAL A 161 -20.29 -15.13 -3.96
C VAL A 161 -20.67 -16.60 -4.18
N HIS A 162 -20.50 -17.13 -5.40
CA HIS A 162 -20.91 -18.48 -5.73
C HIS A 162 -20.16 -19.54 -4.88
N PRO A 163 -20.85 -20.54 -4.26
CA PRO A 163 -20.23 -21.51 -3.36
C PRO A 163 -19.02 -22.25 -3.94
N MET A 164 -19.07 -22.59 -5.24
CA MET A 164 -18.01 -23.33 -5.95
C MET A 164 -16.99 -22.45 -6.68
N ALA A 165 -17.06 -21.12 -6.56
CA ALA A 165 -16.20 -20.20 -7.33
C ALA A 165 -14.70 -20.42 -7.09
N GLY A 166 -14.30 -20.73 -5.85
CA GLY A 166 -12.90 -20.96 -5.51
C GLY A 166 -12.26 -22.18 -6.19
N SER A 167 -13.07 -23.14 -6.67
CA SER A 167 -12.59 -24.34 -7.37
C SER A 167 -12.44 -24.11 -8.88
N LYS A 168 -13.40 -23.43 -9.51
CA LYS A 168 -13.48 -23.30 -10.97
C LYS A 168 -13.16 -21.91 -11.52
N ALA A 169 -13.47 -20.85 -10.77
CA ALA A 169 -13.43 -19.47 -11.24
C ALA A 169 -12.34 -18.62 -10.57
N LYS A 170 -11.49 -19.20 -9.70
CA LYS A 170 -10.47 -18.48 -8.94
C LYS A 170 -9.54 -17.65 -9.83
N ASP A 171 -8.93 -18.28 -10.83
CA ASP A 171 -7.94 -17.62 -11.70
C ASP A 171 -8.59 -16.50 -12.53
N PHE A 172 -9.82 -16.73 -12.99
CA PHE A 172 -10.61 -15.73 -13.71
C PHE A 172 -10.95 -14.53 -12.82
N ILE A 173 -11.39 -14.75 -11.58
CA ILE A 173 -11.70 -13.68 -10.63
C ILE A 173 -10.43 -12.88 -10.29
N MET A 174 -9.33 -13.57 -10.00
CA MET A 174 -8.07 -12.93 -9.61
C MET A 174 -7.43 -12.12 -10.73
N LYS A 175 -7.61 -12.52 -12.00
CA LYS A 175 -7.19 -11.73 -13.17
C LYS A 175 -7.79 -10.32 -13.19
N HIS A 176 -8.98 -10.15 -12.61
CA HIS A 176 -9.71 -8.89 -12.57
C HIS A 176 -9.64 -8.18 -11.21
N ARG A 177 -8.73 -8.60 -10.33
CA ARG A 177 -8.51 -8.01 -9.01
C ARG A 177 -7.10 -7.47 -8.86
N LYS A 178 -6.96 -6.44 -8.02
CA LYS A 178 -5.67 -5.84 -7.65
C LYS A 178 -5.45 -5.93 -6.14
N PRO A 179 -4.21 -6.15 -5.69
CA PRO A 179 -3.90 -6.08 -4.27
C PRO A 179 -4.05 -4.64 -3.77
N ILE A 180 -4.73 -4.48 -2.65
CA ILE A 180 -4.80 -3.22 -1.91
C ILE A 180 -3.51 -3.10 -1.13
N ILE A 181 -2.69 -2.09 -1.46
CA ILE A 181 -1.52 -1.76 -0.66
C ILE A 181 -2.02 -0.98 0.56
N SER A 182 -2.35 -1.69 1.63
CA SER A 182 -2.60 -1.05 2.93
C SER A 182 -1.27 -0.87 3.65
N GLU A 183 -0.75 0.35 3.66
CA GLU A 183 0.30 0.73 4.60
C GLU A 183 -0.33 0.76 6.00
N ALA A 184 -0.15 -0.33 6.76
CA ALA A 184 -0.37 -0.25 8.19
C ALA A 184 0.57 0.83 8.72
N LEU A 185 0.05 1.82 9.47
CA LEU A 185 0.88 2.78 10.19
C LEU A 185 1.77 2.02 11.17
N LYS A 186 2.95 1.63 10.71
CA LYS A 186 4.04 1.19 11.55
C LYS A 186 4.65 2.46 12.10
N TRP A 187 4.42 2.70 13.37
CA TRP A 187 5.20 3.68 14.09
C TRP A 187 6.60 3.08 14.23
N ASP A 188 7.58 3.68 13.57
CA ASP A 188 8.97 3.34 13.81
C ASP A 188 9.29 3.74 15.25
N ILE A 189 9.43 2.74 16.13
CA ILE A 189 9.80 2.96 17.52
C ILE A 189 11.28 3.36 17.50
N PRO A 190 11.64 4.56 17.97
CA PRO A 190 13.04 4.98 17.97
C PRO A 190 13.87 4.05 18.85
N GLU A 191 15.07 3.73 18.39
CA GLU A 191 16.02 2.91 19.14
C GLU A 191 16.46 3.63 20.43
N ILE A 192 16.62 2.86 21.51
CA ILE A 192 17.11 3.37 22.79
C ILE A 192 18.62 3.59 22.68
N GLN A 193 19.07 4.81 22.96
CA GLN A 193 20.47 5.21 23.01
C GLN A 193 20.94 5.31 24.46
N TYR A 194 22.25 5.34 24.68
CA TYR A 194 22.85 5.48 26.01
C TYR A 194 23.72 6.73 26.08
N ASP A 195 23.56 7.53 27.13
CA ASP A 195 24.40 8.69 27.36
C ASP A 195 25.78 8.29 27.91
N LYS A 196 26.72 9.24 28.03
CA LYS A 196 28.07 9.04 28.57
C LYS A 196 28.08 8.43 29.98
N ASP A 197 27.03 8.67 30.74
CA ASP A 197 26.82 8.15 32.09
C ASP A 197 26.11 6.76 32.10
N GLY A 198 25.84 6.19 30.93
CA GLY A 198 25.19 4.89 30.77
C GLY A 198 23.67 4.90 30.93
N ASN A 199 23.05 6.08 30.99
CA ASN A 199 21.60 6.20 31.14
C ASN A 199 20.88 6.00 29.79
N PRO A 200 19.90 5.08 29.69
CA PRO A 200 19.13 4.88 28.47
C PRO A 200 18.16 6.05 28.21
N PHE A 201 18.17 6.56 26.98
CA PHE A 201 17.28 7.61 26.49
C PHE A 201 16.78 7.31 25.08
N SER A 202 15.61 7.84 24.73
CA SER A 202 15.12 7.89 23.35
C SER A 202 14.97 9.33 22.90
N GLU A 203 15.26 9.58 21.62
CA GLU A 203 15.15 10.90 21.01
C GLU A 203 14.02 10.89 19.97
N ALA A 204 13.18 11.92 20.02
CA ALA A 204 12.09 12.09 19.08
C ALA A 204 11.99 13.56 18.64
N GLU A 205 11.56 13.75 17.40
CA GLU A 205 11.39 15.07 16.80
C GLU A 205 9.91 15.37 16.55
N GLY A 206 9.51 16.58 16.90
CA GLY A 206 8.15 17.07 16.72
C GLY A 206 8.14 18.40 15.97
N LYS A 207 7.24 18.53 15.00
CA LYS A 207 6.99 19.79 14.30
C LYS A 207 5.53 20.22 14.46
N ARG A 208 5.30 21.47 14.87
CA ARG A 208 3.97 22.08 14.87
C ARG A 208 4.05 23.47 14.24
N LYS A 209 3.38 23.65 13.10
CA LYS A 209 3.46 24.86 12.28
C LYS A 209 4.94 25.16 11.92
N TRP A 210 5.49 26.24 12.47
CA TRP A 210 6.87 26.71 12.27
C TRP A 210 7.81 26.34 13.42
N ALA A 211 7.28 25.75 14.51
CA ALA A 211 8.08 25.35 15.65
C ALA A 211 8.55 23.91 15.48
N PHE A 212 9.84 23.70 15.74
CA PHE A 212 10.49 22.41 15.83
C PHE A 212 10.93 22.17 17.28
N ALA A 213 10.80 20.93 17.73
CA ALA A 213 11.22 20.52 19.06
C ALA A 213 11.91 19.17 18.97
N LYS A 214 13.09 19.07 19.58
CA LYS A 214 13.79 17.81 19.80
C LYS A 214 13.64 17.42 21.26
N VAL A 215 13.07 16.25 21.51
CA VAL A 215 12.76 15.77 22.85
C VAL A 215 13.60 14.54 23.15
N ARG A 216 14.36 14.60 24.23
CA ARG A 216 15.06 13.45 24.82
C ARG A 216 14.29 12.97 26.03
N LEU A 217 13.84 11.72 25.97
CA LEU A 217 13.14 11.03 27.05
C LEU A 217 14.09 10.03 27.68
N TYR A 218 14.44 10.24 28.93
CA TYR A 218 15.22 9.25 29.69
C TYR A 218 14.29 8.19 30.26
N GLN A 219 14.70 6.91 30.16
CA GLN A 219 13.89 5.81 30.67
C GLN A 219 13.69 5.89 32.17
N HIS A 220 14.69 6.37 32.94
CA HIS A 220 14.62 6.58 34.38
C HIS A 220 14.86 8.05 34.73
N GLY A 221 14.06 8.62 35.63
CA GLY A 221 14.26 10.00 36.08
C GLY A 221 13.43 10.34 37.32
N SER A 222 13.36 11.64 37.63
CA SER A 222 12.58 12.20 38.75
C SER A 222 11.45 13.15 38.29
N GLY A 223 11.04 13.11 37.02
CA GLY A 223 9.92 13.92 36.50
C GLY A 223 10.28 15.38 36.26
N LYS A 224 11.57 15.64 36.06
CA LYS A 224 12.10 16.98 35.75
C LYS A 224 11.97 17.24 34.26
N PHE A 225 11.42 18.41 33.94
CA PHE A 225 11.40 18.96 32.60
C PHE A 225 12.50 20.00 32.50
N VAL A 226 13.28 19.94 31.44
CA VAL A 226 14.30 20.94 31.09
C VAL A 226 13.95 21.42 29.69
N ILE A 227 13.52 22.67 29.55
CA ILE A 227 13.21 23.28 28.26
C ILE A 227 14.27 24.34 27.99
N ASN A 228 15.02 24.18 26.90
CA ASN A 228 16.13 25.06 26.50
C ASN A 228 17.19 25.26 27.59
N GLY A 229 17.54 24.19 28.31
CA GLY A 229 18.64 24.18 29.27
C GLY A 229 18.40 24.86 30.62
N THR A 230 17.35 25.67 30.81
CA THR A 230 17.22 26.49 32.05
C THR A 230 15.82 26.58 32.64
N HIS A 231 14.74 26.52 31.86
CA HIS A 231 13.40 26.73 32.38
C HIS A 231 12.64 25.40 32.36
N GLY A 232 12.09 25.00 33.51
CA GLY A 232 11.25 23.80 33.59
C GLY A 232 9.91 23.99 32.88
N ILE A 233 8.85 23.37 33.40
CA ILE A 233 7.48 23.61 32.90
C ILE A 233 7.09 25.09 32.94
N ASP A 234 7.72 25.88 33.81
CA ASP A 234 7.52 27.33 33.91
C ASP A 234 8.00 28.13 32.71
N PHE A 235 8.66 27.51 31.72
CA PHE A 235 8.92 28.14 30.42
C PHE A 235 7.64 28.61 29.72
N PHE A 236 6.51 27.93 29.95
CA PHE A 236 5.23 28.30 29.39
C PHE A 236 4.40 29.09 30.40
N ASP A 237 4.07 30.35 30.12
CA ASP A 237 3.26 31.17 31.04
C ASP A 237 1.79 30.72 31.09
N GLY A 238 1.26 30.25 29.97
CA GLY A 238 -0.14 29.84 29.87
C GLY A 238 -0.38 28.40 30.35
N LYS A 239 -1.54 28.20 30.99
CA LYS A 239 -1.97 26.89 31.51
C LYS A 239 -2.22 25.87 30.39
N GLN A 240 -2.72 26.34 29.25
CA GLN A 240 -3.05 25.48 28.12
C GLN A 240 -1.80 24.81 27.53
N GLU A 241 -0.71 25.55 27.39
CA GLU A 241 0.56 25.07 26.88
C GLU A 241 1.18 24.02 27.80
N ARG A 242 1.10 24.24 29.12
CA ARG A 242 1.53 23.26 30.14
C ARG A 242 0.73 21.97 30.07
N GLU A 243 -0.59 22.06 29.91
CA GLU A 243 -1.48 20.89 29.75
C GLU A 243 -1.12 20.07 28.52
N GLN A 244 -0.76 20.71 27.41
CA GLN A 244 -0.35 20.02 26.18
C GLN A 244 0.94 19.21 26.35
N VAL A 245 1.90 19.69 27.14
CA VAL A 245 3.15 18.96 27.44
C VAL A 245 2.89 17.79 28.38
N LEU A 246 1.97 17.94 29.33
CA LEU A 246 1.62 16.89 30.28
C LEU A 246 0.72 15.80 29.69
N PHE A 247 -0.08 16.14 28.68
CA PHE A 247 -1.10 15.26 28.12
C PHE A 247 -0.58 13.88 27.68
N PRO A 248 0.52 13.76 26.91
CA PRO A 248 1.04 12.45 26.50
C PRO A 248 1.41 11.54 27.68
N LEU A 249 2.00 12.11 28.74
CA LEU A 249 2.40 11.39 29.95
C LEU A 249 1.18 10.96 30.76
N HIS A 250 0.19 11.85 30.89
CA HIS A 250 -1.06 11.52 31.56
C HIS A 250 -1.81 10.39 30.83
N PHE A 251 -1.83 10.45 29.49
CA PHE A 251 -2.51 9.48 28.65
C PHE A 251 -1.89 8.08 28.74
N THR A 252 -0.55 7.97 28.75
CA THR A 252 0.13 6.68 28.91
C THR A 252 -0.06 6.10 30.31
N LEU A 253 0.03 6.92 31.36
CA LEU A 253 -0.22 6.50 32.75
C LEU A 253 -1.66 6.02 32.97
N HIS A 254 -2.66 6.72 32.43
CA HIS A 254 -4.07 6.35 32.59
C HIS A 254 -4.41 5.02 31.89
N LYS A 255 -3.89 4.80 30.68
CA LYS A 255 -4.04 3.53 29.97
C LYS A 255 -3.38 2.36 30.70
N PHE A 256 -2.23 2.60 31.35
CA PHE A 256 -1.54 1.58 32.14
C PHE A 256 -2.35 1.18 33.39
N LEU A 257 -2.96 2.14 34.09
CA LEU A 257 -3.84 1.87 35.22
C LEU A 257 -5.12 1.11 34.84
N LEU A 258 -5.71 1.41 33.68
CA LEU A 258 -6.83 0.65 33.12
C LEU A 258 -6.40 -0.78 32.78
N PHE A 259 -5.24 -0.96 32.14
CA PHE A 259 -4.67 -2.28 31.82
C PHE A 259 -4.40 -3.14 33.06
N LEU A 260 -3.83 -2.55 34.13
CA LEU A 260 -3.62 -3.25 35.40
C LEU A 260 -4.94 -3.67 36.07
N ASN A 261 -5.98 -2.85 35.99
CA ASN A 261 -7.31 -3.19 36.51
C ASN A 261 -7.99 -4.30 35.69
N GLU A 262 -7.80 -4.32 34.38
CA GLU A 262 -8.35 -5.35 33.49
C GLU A 262 -7.62 -6.70 33.67
N ALA A 263 -6.29 -6.68 33.80
CA ALA A 263 -5.48 -7.86 34.10
C ALA A 263 -5.85 -8.48 35.46
N ARG A 264 -6.09 -7.65 36.48
CA ARG A 264 -6.46 -8.08 37.83
C ARG A 264 -7.86 -8.72 37.92
N ASN A 265 -8.75 -8.40 36.98
CA ASN A 265 -10.11 -8.94 36.91
C ASN A 265 -10.24 -10.23 36.06
N SER A 266 -9.19 -10.62 35.31
CA SER A 266 -9.22 -11.80 34.46
C SER A 266 -8.70 -13.06 35.20
N LYS A 267 -9.57 -14.08 35.39
CA LYS A 267 -9.27 -15.30 36.18
C LYS A 267 -8.36 -16.34 35.48
N THR A 268 -7.73 -16.04 34.34
CA THR A 268 -6.80 -16.98 33.68
C THR A 268 -5.60 -16.25 33.06
N PRO A 269 -4.51 -16.04 33.82
CA PRO A 269 -3.36 -15.24 33.38
C PRO A 269 -2.55 -15.87 32.24
N GLU A 270 -2.59 -17.19 32.06
CA GLU A 270 -1.72 -17.90 31.11
C GLU A 270 -2.14 -17.80 29.64
N LYS A 271 -3.43 -17.58 29.34
CA LYS A 271 -3.93 -17.44 27.96
C LYS A 271 -3.78 -16.02 27.40
N LEU A 272 -3.74 -15.00 28.26
CA LEU A 272 -3.42 -13.62 27.87
C LEU A 272 -1.92 -13.44 27.60
N ALA A 273 -1.06 -14.08 28.41
CA ALA A 273 0.39 -13.98 28.23
C ALA A 273 0.86 -14.45 26.82
N LYS A 274 0.31 -15.53 26.28
CA LYS A 274 0.76 -16.09 24.97
C LYS A 274 0.34 -15.30 23.73
N ASN A 275 -0.77 -14.56 23.77
CA ASN A 275 -1.21 -13.74 22.63
C ASN A 275 -0.53 -12.37 22.59
N TYR A 276 -0.03 -11.89 23.73
CA TYR A 276 0.57 -10.56 23.85
C TYR A 276 2.10 -10.58 23.97
N THR A 277 2.75 -11.70 24.30
CA THR A 277 4.23 -11.82 24.31
C THR A 277 4.91 -11.58 22.95
N ARG A 278 4.16 -11.58 21.83
CA ARG A 278 4.72 -11.15 20.53
C ARG A 278 4.89 -9.63 20.40
N ASN A 279 4.19 -8.83 21.23
CA ASN A 279 4.19 -7.36 21.14
C ASN A 279 4.62 -6.66 22.45
N LEU A 280 5.07 -7.40 23.48
CA LEU A 280 5.21 -6.86 24.85
C LEU A 280 6.44 -7.34 25.67
N PRO A 281 7.67 -7.55 25.14
CA PRO A 281 8.81 -7.75 26.03
C PRO A 281 9.08 -6.54 26.96
N ASP A 282 8.82 -5.30 26.52
CA ASP A 282 9.43 -4.13 27.18
C ASP A 282 8.48 -3.23 27.99
N LEU A 283 7.18 -3.51 28.01
CA LEU A 283 6.21 -2.72 28.80
C LEU A 283 6.32 -2.95 30.32
N CYS A 284 6.99 -4.04 30.75
CA CYS A 284 7.35 -4.26 32.16
C CYS A 284 8.46 -3.34 32.66
N LEU A 285 9.27 -2.73 31.78
CA LEU A 285 10.36 -1.83 32.18
C LEU A 285 9.92 -0.37 32.38
N MET A 286 8.64 -0.04 32.13
CA MET A 286 8.08 1.31 32.32
C MET A 286 7.45 1.55 33.71
N ILE A 287 7.64 0.63 34.66
CA ILE A 287 6.94 0.69 35.96
C ILE A 287 7.70 1.50 37.03
N ASP A 288 9.00 1.82 36.87
CA ASP A 288 9.80 2.42 37.95
C ASP A 288 10.42 3.79 37.64
N SER A 289 9.84 4.58 36.74
CA SER A 289 10.55 5.78 36.29
C SER A 289 9.70 7.00 35.98
N LEU A 290 9.90 8.04 36.78
CA LEU A 290 9.52 9.40 36.43
C LEU A 290 10.45 9.92 35.33
N CYS A 291 10.24 9.60 34.05
CA CYS A 291 11.14 10.03 32.96
C CYS A 291 11.55 11.53 33.07
N ALA A 292 12.85 11.80 32.91
CA ALA A 292 13.33 13.17 32.73
C ALA A 292 13.17 13.55 31.26
N ILE A 293 12.71 14.78 30.99
CA ILE A 293 12.43 15.25 29.65
C ILE A 293 13.28 16.48 29.40
N SER A 294 14.24 16.37 28.47
CA SER A 294 14.97 17.54 27.95
C SER A 294 14.38 17.89 26.60
N VAL A 295 13.89 19.12 26.45
CA VAL A 295 13.38 19.67 25.20
C VAL A 295 14.32 20.78 24.76
N ASP A 296 15.02 20.54 23.67
CA ASP A 296 15.79 21.59 23.00
C ASP A 296 14.93 22.15 21.86
N LYS A 297 14.59 23.44 21.98
CA LYS A 297 13.89 24.20 20.95
C LYS A 297 14.93 24.95 20.13
N GLU A 298 15.24 24.42 18.96
CA GLU A 298 15.98 25.19 17.96
C GLU A 298 15.01 26.15 17.27
N LEU A 299 15.06 27.43 17.67
CA LEU A 299 14.45 28.51 16.88
C LEU A 299 15.35 28.76 15.66
N VAL A 300 15.10 28.03 14.58
CA VAL A 300 15.66 28.39 13.27
C VAL A 300 14.92 29.63 12.79
N ASN A 301 15.49 30.80 13.07
CA ASN A 301 15.15 32.02 12.34
C ASN A 301 15.78 31.89 10.94
N LEU A 302 14.95 31.67 9.92
CA LEU A 302 15.29 31.97 8.54
C LEU A 302 15.00 33.44 8.25
#